data_AF-A0A2C0ZWA3-F1
#
_entry.id   AF-A0A2C0ZWA3-F1
#
_cell.length_a   1.000
_cell.length_b   1.000
_cell.length_c   1.000
_cell.angle_alpha   90.00
_cell.angle_beta   90.00
_cell.angle_gamma   90.00
#
_symmetry.space_group_name_H-M   'P 1'
#
loop_
_entity.id
_entity.type
_entity.pdbx_description
1 polymer ?
#
loop_
_entity_poly.entity_id
_entity_poly.type
_entity_poly.pdbx_seq_one_letter_code
_entity_poly.pdbx_strand_id
1 'polypeptide(L)'
;MDEKKVLPNDKAALLSANNYEMYNLDLLRKVFPRIIAEHDAQFQRKQRKPQIRDVITLYFYLLSYVDGKHTRSDGSKSDRFGASFPSIEKITTDLGIATKRIKPLADILEANGLIRQKIVWNGKWYYPSFCPRVSDDGYLVNQDGEKIVPDISVYK
;
A
#
# COMPACT_ATOMS: atom_id res chain seq x y z
N MET A 1 23.73 -7.02 -35.06
CA MET A 1 22.31 -6.78 -34.76
C MET A 1 22.09 -7.41 -33.40
N ASP A 2 21.96 -6.62 -32.34
CA ASP A 2 21.77 -7.18 -30.99
C ASP A 2 20.39 -7.82 -30.90
N GLU A 3 20.35 -9.15 -30.76
CA GLU A 3 19.12 -9.85 -30.38
C GLU A 3 18.70 -9.36 -28.99
N LYS A 4 17.70 -8.47 -28.94
CA LYS A 4 17.09 -8.05 -27.69
C LYS A 4 16.49 -9.27 -27.01
N LYS A 5 17.11 -9.69 -25.91
CA LYS A 5 16.57 -10.71 -25.01
C LYS A 5 15.17 -10.29 -24.54
N VAL A 6 14.15 -10.98 -25.05
CA VAL A 6 12.75 -10.77 -24.66
C VAL A 6 12.57 -11.32 -23.23
N LEU A 7 12.10 -10.49 -22.31
CA LEU A 7 11.75 -10.92 -20.96
C LEU A 7 10.37 -11.61 -20.99
N PRO A 8 10.12 -12.65 -20.17
CA PRO A 8 8.78 -13.19 -20.01
C PRO A 8 7.80 -12.08 -19.62
N ASN A 9 6.62 -12.06 -20.25
CA ASN A 9 5.60 -11.02 -20.03
C ASN A 9 6.13 -9.60 -20.24
N ASP A 10 6.81 -9.35 -21.36
CA ASP A 10 7.26 -8.00 -21.68
C ASP A 10 6.09 -7.01 -21.78
N LYS A 11 6.40 -5.73 -21.56
CA LYS A 11 5.39 -4.68 -21.49
C LYS A 11 4.59 -4.54 -22.80
N ALA A 12 5.19 -4.80 -23.96
CA ALA A 12 4.50 -4.70 -25.25
C ALA A 12 3.48 -5.82 -25.41
N ALA A 13 3.85 -7.06 -25.04
CA ALA A 13 2.94 -8.20 -25.02
C ALA A 13 1.77 -7.97 -24.05
N LEU A 14 2.03 -7.47 -22.84
CA LEU A 14 1.00 -7.17 -21.84
C LEU A 14 0.04 -6.04 -22.29
N LEU A 15 0.56 -4.96 -22.88
CA LEU A 15 -0.25 -3.86 -23.40
C LEU A 15 -1.13 -4.31 -24.58
N SER A 16 -0.61 -5.18 -25.44
CA SER A 16 -1.38 -5.75 -26.56
C SER A 16 -2.51 -6.68 -26.10
N ALA A 17 -2.36 -7.30 -24.93
CA ALA A 17 -3.35 -8.18 -24.32
C ALA A 17 -4.43 -7.44 -23.51
N ASN A 18 -4.50 -6.10 -23.58
CA ASN A 18 -5.38 -5.26 -22.75
C ASN A 18 -5.21 -5.51 -21.24
N ASN A 19 -3.98 -5.80 -20.78
CA ASN A 19 -3.77 -5.99 -19.35
C ASN A 19 -3.94 -4.67 -18.60
N TYR A 20 -4.85 -4.73 -17.62
CA TYR A 20 -5.15 -3.68 -16.68
C TYR A 20 -3.91 -3.30 -15.86
N GLU A 21 -3.79 -2.01 -15.55
CA GLU A 21 -2.84 -1.51 -14.57
C GLU A 21 -3.14 -2.16 -13.21
N MET A 22 -2.30 -3.11 -12.77
CA MET A 22 -2.49 -3.87 -11.52
C MET A 22 -2.43 -2.99 -10.27
N TYR A 23 -1.78 -1.83 -10.37
CA TYR A 23 -1.71 -0.80 -9.35
C TYR A 23 -1.40 0.55 -10.03
N ASN A 24 -1.92 1.65 -9.49
CA ASN A 24 -1.63 2.98 -10.04
C ASN A 24 -0.12 3.32 -9.90
N LEU A 25 0.57 3.51 -11.02
CA LEU A 25 2.01 3.84 -11.05
C LEU A 25 2.35 5.15 -10.30
N ASP A 26 1.39 6.08 -10.17
CA ASP A 26 1.58 7.33 -9.44
C ASP A 26 1.78 7.12 -7.94
N LEU A 27 1.42 5.94 -7.40
CA LEU A 27 1.78 5.57 -6.03
C LEU A 27 3.30 5.59 -5.83
N LEU A 28 4.05 4.93 -6.72
CA LEU A 28 5.51 4.88 -6.64
C LEU A 28 6.17 6.17 -7.12
N ARG A 29 5.54 6.90 -8.04
CA ARG A 29 6.13 8.10 -8.66
C ARG A 29 5.89 9.39 -7.86
N LYS A 30 4.77 9.49 -7.15
CA LYS A 30 4.32 10.73 -6.49
C LYS A 30 4.01 10.50 -5.01
N VAL A 31 3.16 9.52 -4.70
CA VAL A 31 2.62 9.33 -3.33
C VAL A 31 3.71 8.94 -2.33
N PHE A 32 4.40 7.82 -2.56
CA PHE A 32 5.43 7.36 -1.63
C PHE A 32 6.63 8.31 -1.51
N PRO A 33 7.15 8.93 -2.59
CA PRO A 33 8.16 9.98 -2.47
C PRO A 33 7.72 11.13 -1.56
N ARG A 34 6.47 11.59 -1.70
CA ARG A 34 5.90 12.67 -0.89
C ARG A 34 5.76 12.26 0.58
N ILE A 35 5.23 11.06 0.88
CA ILE A 35 5.15 10.52 2.25
C ILE A 35 6.53 10.42 2.90
N ILE A 36 7.53 9.91 2.16
CA ILE A 36 8.91 9.78 2.67
C ILE A 36 9.49 11.16 3.00
N ALA A 37 9.29 12.15 2.12
CA ALA A 37 9.76 13.52 2.35
C ALA A 37 9.10 14.17 3.57
N GLU A 38 7.79 14.03 3.72
CA GLU A 38 7.02 14.55 4.86
C GLU A 38 7.43 13.88 6.18
N HIS A 39 7.64 12.56 6.19
CA HIS A 39 8.18 11.81 7.34
C HIS A 39 9.56 12.33 7.72
N ASP A 40 10.46 12.43 6.76
CA ASP A 40 11.83 12.86 6.98
C ASP A 40 11.95 14.30 7.48
N ALA A 41 10.98 15.15 7.17
CA ALA A 41 10.88 16.52 7.65
C ALA A 41 10.48 16.61 9.14
N GLN A 42 9.91 15.56 9.72
CA GLN A 42 9.56 15.53 11.15
C GLN A 42 10.76 15.37 12.07
N PHE A 43 11.91 14.93 11.53
CA PHE A 43 13.12 14.66 12.30
C PHE A 43 14.18 15.72 12.03
N GLN A 44 14.83 16.18 13.10
CA GLN A 44 15.91 17.17 12.99
C GLN A 44 17.13 16.57 12.29
N ARG A 45 17.91 17.39 11.57
CA ARG A 45 19.10 16.96 10.79
C ARG A 45 20.14 16.17 11.60
N LYS A 46 20.19 16.37 12.92
CA LYS A 46 21.15 15.70 13.82
C LYS A 46 20.65 14.36 14.37
N GLN A 47 19.37 14.04 14.21
CA GLN A 47 18.77 12.81 14.72
C GLN A 47 18.86 11.70 13.68
N ARG A 48 19.16 10.47 14.11
CA ARG A 48 19.00 9.29 13.27
C ARG A 48 17.53 9.13 12.92
N LYS A 49 17.18 9.30 11.64
CA LYS A 49 15.82 9.14 11.16
C LYS A 49 15.38 7.67 11.23
N PRO A 50 14.15 7.38 11.70
CA PRO A 50 13.56 6.06 11.54
C PRO A 50 13.51 5.64 10.07
N GLN A 51 13.67 4.35 9.80
CA GLN A 51 13.55 3.83 8.44
C GLN A 51 12.07 3.86 8.01
N ILE A 52 11.73 4.63 6.97
CA ILE A 52 10.35 4.75 6.45
C ILE A 52 10.10 3.97 5.16
N ARG A 53 11.15 3.68 4.37
CA ARG A 53 11.08 3.00 3.06
C ARG A 53 10.22 1.72 3.02
N ASP A 54 10.11 1.01 4.14
CA ASP A 54 9.34 -0.23 4.22
C ASP A 54 7.82 0.00 4.16
N VAL A 55 7.36 1.26 4.24
CA VAL A 55 5.95 1.66 4.01
C VAL A 55 5.46 1.23 2.62
N ILE A 56 6.36 1.28 1.62
CA ILE A 56 6.09 0.87 0.24
C ILE A 56 5.87 -0.63 0.18
N THR A 57 6.83 -1.40 0.71
CA THR A 57 6.79 -2.86 0.69
C THR A 57 5.60 -3.38 1.48
N LEU A 58 5.28 -2.77 2.62
CA LEU A 58 4.13 -3.14 3.42
C LEU A 58 2.82 -2.94 2.65
N TYR A 59 2.63 -1.80 1.98
CA TYR A 59 1.42 -1.55 1.19
C TYR A 59 1.24 -2.60 0.08
N PHE A 60 2.27 -2.82 -0.75
CA PHE A 60 2.16 -3.78 -1.86
C PHE A 60 2.05 -5.23 -1.39
N TYR A 61 2.67 -5.57 -0.26
CA TYR A 61 2.47 -6.86 0.39
C TYR A 61 1.01 -7.02 0.82
N LEU A 62 0.44 -6.04 1.53
CA LEU A 62 -0.97 -6.10 1.94
C LEU A 62 -1.92 -6.18 0.73
N LEU A 63 -1.66 -5.39 -0.32
CA LEU A 63 -2.42 -5.41 -1.58
C LEU A 63 -2.43 -6.80 -2.23
N SER A 64 -1.30 -7.49 -2.19
CA SER A 64 -1.13 -8.83 -2.80
C SER A 64 -1.85 -9.94 -2.02
N TYR A 65 -2.22 -9.71 -0.77
CA TYR A 65 -2.91 -10.67 0.11
C TYR A 65 -4.41 -10.42 0.24
N VAL A 66 -4.99 -9.55 -0.59
CA VAL A 66 -6.41 -9.25 -0.53
C VAL A 66 -7.26 -10.44 -0.96
N ASP A 67 -8.26 -10.76 -0.14
CA ASP A 67 -9.26 -11.78 -0.44
C ASP A 67 -10.30 -11.25 -1.45
N GLY A 68 -10.26 -11.83 -2.65
CA GLY A 68 -11.19 -11.54 -3.75
C GLY A 68 -12.54 -12.26 -3.64
N LYS A 69 -12.78 -13.06 -2.61
CA LYS A 69 -14.03 -13.83 -2.46
C LYS A 69 -15.17 -12.93 -1.98
N HIS A 70 -15.89 -12.33 -2.93
CA HIS A 70 -17.04 -11.47 -2.65
C HIS A 70 -18.21 -12.22 -2.00
N THR A 71 -18.53 -13.41 -2.50
CA THR A 71 -19.70 -14.20 -2.07
C THR A 71 -19.25 -15.55 -1.50
N ARG A 72 -19.82 -15.96 -0.37
CA ARG A 72 -19.60 -17.28 0.23
C ARG A 72 -20.38 -18.37 -0.53
N SER A 73 -20.09 -19.63 -0.24
CA SER A 73 -20.76 -20.78 -0.87
C SER A 73 -22.25 -20.85 -0.56
N ASP A 74 -22.70 -20.22 0.52
CA ASP A 74 -24.10 -20.11 0.94
C ASP A 74 -24.83 -18.89 0.33
N GLY A 75 -24.18 -18.13 -0.56
CA GLY A 75 -24.75 -16.93 -1.19
C GLY A 75 -24.65 -15.65 -0.36
N SER A 76 -24.14 -15.72 0.89
CA SER A 76 -23.95 -14.53 1.73
C SER A 76 -22.73 -13.69 1.30
N LYS A 77 -22.75 -12.37 1.57
CA LYS A 77 -21.60 -11.49 1.32
C LYS A 77 -20.48 -11.77 2.32
N SER A 78 -19.24 -11.83 1.84
CA SER A 78 -18.06 -12.01 2.69
C SER A 78 -17.59 -10.70 3.32
N ASP A 79 -17.50 -10.65 4.65
CA ASP A 79 -16.94 -9.49 5.38
C ASP A 79 -15.43 -9.31 5.14
N ARG A 80 -14.78 -10.36 4.63
CA ARG A 80 -13.36 -10.39 4.27
C ARG A 80 -13.11 -9.93 2.84
N PHE A 81 -14.15 -9.73 2.04
CA PHE A 81 -13.96 -9.25 0.68
C PHE A 81 -13.22 -7.91 0.69
N GLY A 82 -12.12 -7.84 -0.06
CA GLY A 82 -11.26 -6.66 -0.09
C GLY A 82 -10.32 -6.52 1.12
N ALA A 83 -10.36 -7.45 2.07
CA ALA A 83 -9.47 -7.47 3.23
C ALA A 83 -8.22 -8.30 2.97
N SER A 84 -7.10 -7.81 3.50
CA SER A 84 -5.84 -8.49 3.68
C SER A 84 -5.65 -8.78 5.17
N PHE A 85 -5.31 -10.01 5.52
CA PHE A 85 -5.21 -10.45 6.92
C PHE A 85 -3.96 -11.30 7.23
N PRO A 86 -2.76 -10.99 6.68
CA PRO A 86 -1.54 -11.65 7.13
C PRO A 86 -1.28 -11.33 8.61
N SER A 87 -0.85 -12.33 9.37
CA SER A 87 -0.43 -12.13 10.76
C SER A 87 0.80 -11.23 10.83
N ILE A 88 0.99 -10.57 11.97
CA ILE A 88 2.19 -9.75 12.21
C ILE A 88 3.47 -10.58 12.06
N GLU A 89 3.46 -11.82 12.56
CA GLU A 89 4.55 -12.76 12.41
C GLU A 89 4.87 -13.04 10.94
N LYS A 90 3.84 -13.29 10.12
CA LYS A 90 4.01 -13.52 8.69
C LYS A 90 4.59 -12.29 7.98
N ILE A 91 4.10 -11.09 8.30
CA ILE A 91 4.64 -9.84 7.74
C ILE A 91 6.13 -9.70 8.11
N THR A 92 6.48 -9.94 9.37
CA THR A 92 7.86 -9.87 9.85
C THR A 92 8.76 -10.87 9.13
N THR A 93 8.33 -12.13 9.03
CA THR A 93 9.09 -13.21 8.39
C THR A 93 9.28 -12.97 6.89
N ASP A 94 8.21 -12.59 6.17
CA ASP A 94 8.26 -12.44 4.72
C ASP A 94 9.01 -11.17 4.29
N LEU A 95 8.91 -10.08 5.06
CA LEU A 95 9.48 -8.77 4.69
C LEU A 95 10.76 -8.41 5.44
N GLY A 96 11.14 -9.14 6.49
CA GLY A 96 12.25 -8.79 7.36
C GLY A 96 12.03 -7.50 8.17
N ILE A 97 10.78 -7.04 8.30
CA ILE A 97 10.43 -5.83 9.04
C ILE A 97 10.28 -6.19 10.51
N ALA A 98 11.02 -5.51 11.40
CA ALA A 98 10.86 -5.72 12.83
C ALA A 98 9.41 -5.46 13.29
N THR A 99 8.83 -6.37 14.07
CA THR A 99 7.44 -6.34 14.57
C THR A 99 6.98 -4.94 15.05
N LYS A 100 7.81 -4.27 15.85
CA LYS A 100 7.51 -2.93 16.40
C LYS A 100 7.34 -1.83 15.35
N ARG A 101 7.82 -2.03 14.12
CA ARG A 101 7.73 -1.06 13.02
C ARG A 101 6.46 -1.22 12.20
N ILE A 102 5.80 -2.38 12.24
CA ILE A 102 4.62 -2.64 11.42
C ILE A 102 3.47 -1.70 11.76
N LYS A 103 3.20 -1.46 13.06
CA LYS A 103 2.11 -0.56 13.46
C LYS A 103 2.34 0.88 12.98
N PRO A 104 3.49 1.55 13.25
CA PRO A 104 3.74 2.90 12.73
C PRO A 104 3.62 2.99 11.21
N LEU A 105 4.15 2.00 10.47
CA LEU A 105 4.04 1.97 9.00
C LEU A 105 2.58 1.84 8.54
N ALA A 106 1.78 0.98 9.19
CA ALA A 106 0.37 0.82 8.88
C ALA A 106 -0.44 2.08 9.21
N ASP A 107 -0.16 2.74 10.33
CA ASP A 107 -0.82 3.98 10.73
C ASP A 107 -0.52 5.11 9.73
N ILE A 108 0.72 5.22 9.24
CA ILE A 108 1.09 6.16 8.16
C ILE A 108 0.32 5.86 6.87
N LEU A 109 0.22 4.58 6.48
CA LEU A 109 -0.57 4.18 5.30
C LEU A 109 -2.05 4.56 5.46
N GLU A 110 -2.62 4.35 6.65
CA GLU A 110 -4.02 4.67 6.95
C GLU A 110 -4.28 6.18 6.92
N ALA A 111 -3.41 6.99 7.55
CA ALA A 111 -3.50 8.44 7.53
C ALA A 111 -3.47 9.01 6.10
N ASN A 112 -2.80 8.33 5.16
CA ASN A 112 -2.72 8.71 3.76
C ASN A 112 -3.83 8.12 2.88
N GLY A 113 -4.79 7.38 3.45
CA GLY A 113 -5.88 6.74 2.72
C GLY A 113 -5.45 5.53 1.88
N LEU A 114 -4.23 5.03 2.05
CA LEU A 114 -3.72 3.87 1.31
C LEU A 114 -4.25 2.55 1.85
N ILE A 115 -4.59 2.50 3.14
CA ILE A 115 -5.26 1.37 3.76
C ILE A 115 -6.34 1.86 4.72
N ARG A 116 -7.25 0.98 5.13
CA ARG A 116 -8.05 1.10 6.35
C ARG A 116 -7.78 -0.10 7.25
N GLN A 117 -7.65 0.11 8.55
CA GLN A 117 -7.45 -0.95 9.54
C GLN A 117 -8.77 -1.33 10.21
N LYS A 118 -8.96 -2.62 10.52
CA LYS A 118 -10.08 -3.12 11.35
C LYS A 118 -9.56 -4.15 12.33
N ILE A 119 -9.73 -3.91 13.63
CA ILE A 119 -9.46 -4.91 14.66
C ILE A 119 -10.62 -5.90 14.69
N VAL A 120 -10.29 -7.19 14.71
CA VAL A 120 -11.23 -8.30 14.81
C VAL A 120 -10.78 -9.24 15.93
N TRP A 121 -11.66 -10.12 16.37
CA TRP A 121 -11.40 -11.02 17.50
C TRP A 121 -10.14 -11.89 17.31
N ASN A 122 -9.78 -12.23 16.07
CA ASN A 122 -8.63 -13.07 15.73
C ASN A 122 -7.46 -12.31 15.08
N GLY A 123 -7.39 -11.00 15.24
CA GLY A 123 -6.25 -10.20 14.75
C GLY A 123 -6.68 -8.90 14.09
N LYS A 124 -6.00 -8.54 13.00
CA LYS A 124 -6.22 -7.28 12.29
C LYS A 124 -6.41 -7.53 10.81
N TRP A 125 -7.40 -6.85 10.25
CA TRP A 125 -7.64 -6.77 8.82
C TRP A 125 -7.19 -5.41 8.29
N TYR A 126 -6.62 -5.42 7.11
CA TYR A 126 -6.22 -4.25 6.35
C TYR A 126 -7.03 -4.22 5.06
N TYR A 127 -7.53 -3.07 4.67
CA TYR A 127 -8.27 -2.89 3.43
C TYR A 127 -7.49 -1.91 2.55
N PRO A 128 -6.63 -2.40 1.64
CA PRO A 128 -5.86 -1.56 0.74
C PRO A 128 -6.74 -0.79 -0.24
N SER A 129 -6.36 0.44 -0.53
CA SER A 129 -6.97 1.24 -1.60
C SER A 129 -6.46 0.74 -2.94
N PHE A 130 -7.35 0.21 -3.78
CA PHE A 130 -7.05 -0.33 -5.10
C PHE A 130 -7.09 0.76 -6.16
N CYS A 131 -6.01 0.91 -6.92
CA CYS A 131 -5.87 1.91 -7.99
C CYS A 131 -6.43 3.29 -7.59
N PRO A 132 -5.93 3.89 -6.50
CA PRO A 132 -6.46 5.15 -6.01
C PRO A 132 -6.25 6.27 -7.02
N ARG A 133 -7.12 7.27 -7.01
CA ARG A 133 -6.90 8.52 -7.74
C ARG A 133 -5.83 9.33 -7.00
N VAL A 134 -4.88 9.88 -7.75
CA VAL A 134 -3.74 10.60 -7.22
C VAL A 134 -3.68 11.98 -7.86
N SER A 135 -3.51 13.02 -7.04
CA SER A 135 -3.29 14.40 -7.49
C SER A 135 -1.86 14.59 -7.99
N ASP A 136 -1.60 15.70 -8.70
CA ASP A 136 -0.26 15.99 -9.24
C ASP A 136 0.82 16.13 -8.17
N ASP A 137 0.46 16.67 -7.00
CA ASP A 137 1.33 16.78 -5.83
C ASP A 137 1.36 15.50 -4.95
N GLY A 138 0.73 14.42 -5.43
CA GLY A 138 0.91 13.08 -4.87
C GLY A 138 0.01 12.76 -3.67
N TYR A 139 -1.08 13.48 -3.44
CA TYR A 139 -2.11 13.09 -2.47
C TYR A 139 -3.12 12.14 -3.11
N LEU A 140 -3.72 11.28 -2.28
CA LEU A 140 -4.88 10.52 -2.72
C LEU A 140 -6.09 11.45 -2.80
N VAL A 141 -6.98 11.17 -3.74
CA VAL A 141 -8.18 11.95 -3.99
C VAL A 141 -9.42 11.08 -3.76
N ASN A 142 -10.39 11.59 -2.99
CA ASN A 142 -11.64 10.90 -2.70
C ASN A 142 -12.62 10.96 -3.90
N GLN A 143 -13.85 10.48 -3.72
CA GLN A 143 -14.85 10.44 -4.79
C GLN A 143 -15.30 11.85 -5.22
N ASP A 144 -15.24 12.81 -4.30
CA ASP A 144 -15.64 14.21 -4.49
C ASP A 144 -14.53 15.08 -5.09
N GLY A 145 -13.34 14.51 -5.32
CA GLY A 145 -12.20 15.25 -5.86
C GLY A 145 -11.34 15.94 -4.79
N GLU A 146 -11.61 15.69 -3.51
CA GLU A 146 -10.88 16.29 -2.39
C GLU A 146 -9.64 15.46 -2.02
N LYS A 147 -8.58 16.15 -1.62
CA LYS A 147 -7.33 15.52 -1.19
C LYS A 147 -7.48 14.92 0.21
N ILE A 148 -6.98 13.70 0.38
CA ILE A 148 -6.78 13.07 1.68
C ILE A 148 -5.44 13.57 2.24
N VAL A 149 -5.51 14.54 3.14
CA VAL A 149 -4.34 15.11 3.83
C VAL A 149 -4.11 14.37 5.15
N PRO A 150 -2.93 13.76 5.36
CA PRO A 150 -2.67 13.00 6.58
C PRO A 150 -2.48 13.92 7.78
N ASP A 151 -2.87 13.45 8.97
CA ASP A 151 -2.37 14.03 10.22
C ASP A 151 -0.88 13.72 10.36
N ILE A 152 -0.05 14.76 10.22
CA ILE A 152 1.42 14.68 10.28
C ILE A 152 1.91 14.20 11.65
N SER A 153 1.10 14.30 12.72
CA SER A 153 1.47 13.81 14.05
C SER A 153 1.77 12.30 14.07
N VAL A 154 1.15 11.54 13.14
CA VAL A 154 1.31 10.08 12.99
C VAL A 154 2.73 9.69 12.55
N TYR A 155 3.52 10.64 12.04
CA TYR A 155 4.84 10.37 11.46
C TYR A 155 5.97 10.37 12.51
N LYS A 156 5.67 10.64 13.79
CA LYS A 156 6.64 10.77 14.89
C LYS A 156 6.74 9.54 15.78
#